data_AF-A0A938ME57-F1
#
_entry.id   AF-A0A938ME57-F1
#
_cell.length_a   1.000
_cell.length_b   1.000
_cell.length_c   1.000
_cell.angle_alpha   90.00
_cell.angle_beta   90.00
_cell.angle_gamma   90.00
#
_symmetry.space_group_name_H-M   'P 1'
#
loop_
_entity.id
_entity.type
_entity.pdbx_description
1 polymer ?
#
loop_
_entity_poly.entity_id
_entity_poly.type
_entity_poly.pdbx_seq_one_letter_code
_entity_poly.pdbx_strand_id
1 'polypeptide(L)'
;MAAALTLGCVGSACSGENLRLLLSAEQIVRKKTTAELPFNLPDIGKGQQVRLSLDARVNYSYACANNPAMTATVNGRYVVGADLLNKPLEYHCKNGRDASWATLRGNAWRLFSWPDFDFERVKGFESPYAVAEVNPFEFVWDITAYARPGKNTAAFTHREITTEDHFLVLRNIQVEMGDPVESKGGTTPTPAPTGPLPTYVPQGRQRVAMVVQLSAGGAIRLKVGNRTLDFTTRASEPEGKWRETSPERWESLSQGQSRAAKWAGTGYTVTRNATVSDDHVHIADTFSNTSDKLVGVMYENGMALKDKPLEVRLGGRPRYTRYQDEAGGTNPTAVARWDDLTVGIVAEDDVYRAHVKPFATPDAVGLADHELGLDVGKSLTVEWSIYAVAQGDYWDFINAVRRNWGANFTLPGLHVFVPWSNGQQSDDYYRGWVKSRGVCMVTPFDAMFDEGKAAMGTAIPLAKKFCERTRQWIEQLHRVAPQVKALFYMNCSLSTDPGAPTKYEDSRLLDRNGNQLTVAAGSPDGVTMAPVFISTPDNSYGKAMMEVCQW
;
A
#
# COMPACT_ATOMS: atom_id res chain seq x y z
N MET A 1 -6.01 -32.02 39.09
CA MET A 1 -5.16 -33.11 39.62
C MET A 1 -4.09 -33.38 38.58
N ALA A 2 -2.85 -32.98 38.89
CA ALA A 2 -1.73 -33.02 37.96
C ALA A 2 -0.95 -34.32 38.16
N ALA A 3 -0.76 -35.09 37.09
CA ALA A 3 0.21 -36.17 37.04
C ALA A 3 1.44 -35.64 36.29
N ALA A 4 2.51 -35.38 37.04
CA ALA A 4 3.81 -35.04 36.49
C ALA A 4 4.47 -36.32 35.96
N LEU A 5 4.60 -36.45 34.64
CA LEU A 5 5.49 -37.43 34.02
C LEU A 5 6.83 -36.75 33.74
N THR A 6 7.83 -37.08 34.56
CA THR A 6 9.22 -36.70 34.36
C THR A 6 9.84 -37.68 33.37
N LEU A 7 9.95 -37.31 32.09
CA LEU A 7 10.79 -38.06 31.14
C LEU A 7 12.25 -37.62 31.33
N GLY A 8 13.09 -38.54 31.80
CA GLY A 8 14.54 -38.35 31.86
C GLY A 8 15.15 -38.33 30.47
N CYS A 9 15.88 -37.26 30.15
CA CYS A 9 16.77 -37.23 28.99
C CYS A 9 18.09 -37.91 29.36
N VAL A 10 18.44 -39.00 28.66
CA VAL A 10 19.79 -39.58 28.67
C VAL A 10 20.52 -39.03 27.46
N GLY A 11 21.44 -38.09 27.68
CA GLY A 11 22.39 -37.61 26.66
C GLY A 11 23.73 -38.32 26.84
N SER A 12 24.10 -39.17 25.88
CA SER A 12 25.46 -39.69 25.73
C SER A 12 26.34 -38.60 25.13
N ALA A 13 27.45 -38.25 25.79
CA ALA A 13 28.43 -37.32 25.29
C ALA A 13 29.35 -38.01 24.27
N CYS A 14 29.03 -37.86 22.98
CA CYS A 14 29.99 -38.06 21.89
C CYS A 14 30.29 -36.69 21.27
N SER A 15 31.55 -36.26 21.35
CA SER A 15 32.05 -35.04 20.72
C SER A 15 31.98 -35.20 19.20
N GLY A 16 31.09 -34.45 18.55
CA GLY A 16 30.98 -34.36 17.09
C GLY A 16 29.56 -34.47 16.52
N GLU A 17 28.56 -34.82 17.31
CA GLU A 17 27.17 -34.94 16.82
C GLU A 17 26.36 -33.66 17.05
N ASN A 18 25.57 -33.28 16.05
CA ASN A 18 24.56 -32.22 16.16
C ASN A 18 23.59 -32.58 17.29
N LEU A 19 23.50 -31.74 18.31
CA LEU A 19 22.54 -31.91 19.38
C LEU A 19 21.19 -31.36 18.94
N ARG A 20 20.12 -32.13 19.15
CA ARG A 20 18.74 -31.69 18.89
C ARG A 20 17.86 -31.99 20.09
N LEU A 21 17.22 -30.96 20.64
CA LEU A 21 16.36 -31.02 21.81
C LEU A 21 14.94 -30.62 21.43
N LEU A 22 13.97 -31.52 21.61
CA LEU A 22 12.55 -31.18 21.52
C LEU A 22 12.09 -30.58 22.84
N LEU A 23 11.72 -29.30 22.83
CA LEU A 23 11.22 -28.60 24.02
C LEU A 23 9.73 -28.86 24.22
N SER A 24 8.96 -28.84 23.14
CA SER A 24 7.55 -29.21 23.14
C SER A 24 7.08 -29.62 21.74
N ALA A 25 6.26 -30.67 21.67
CA ALA A 25 5.59 -31.06 20.44
C ALA A 25 4.51 -30.04 20.04
N GLU A 26 3.76 -29.52 21.02
CA GLU A 26 2.75 -28.49 20.84
C GLU A 26 2.61 -27.63 22.10
N GLN A 27 2.47 -26.31 21.93
CA GLN A 27 2.21 -25.36 22.99
C GLN A 27 1.14 -24.37 22.56
N ILE A 28 0.12 -24.21 23.39
CA ILE A 28 -0.89 -23.16 23.25
C ILE A 28 -0.47 -21.95 24.10
N VAL A 29 -0.46 -20.76 23.50
CA VAL A 29 -0.18 -19.51 24.22
C VAL A 29 -1.39 -18.59 24.08
N ARG A 30 -2.09 -18.37 25.20
CA ARG A 30 -3.27 -17.49 25.24
C ARG A 30 -2.84 -16.02 25.17
N LYS A 31 -3.78 -15.14 24.82
CA LYS A 31 -3.52 -13.70 24.73
C LYS A 31 -2.90 -13.16 26.01
N LYS A 32 -1.91 -12.26 25.87
CA LYS A 32 -1.21 -11.60 26.98
C LYS A 32 -0.53 -12.57 27.96
N THR A 33 -0.40 -13.86 27.59
CA THR A 33 0.36 -14.84 28.36
C THR A 33 1.67 -15.15 27.66
N THR A 34 2.58 -15.72 28.44
CA THR A 34 3.88 -16.20 27.99
C THR A 34 3.99 -17.69 28.32
N ALA A 35 4.43 -18.50 27.36
CA ALA A 35 4.88 -19.86 27.61
C ALA A 35 6.40 -19.86 27.76
N GLU A 36 6.91 -20.42 28.85
CA GLU A 36 8.34 -20.55 29.13
C GLU A 36 8.76 -22.03 29.06
N LEU A 37 9.77 -22.31 28.26
CA LEU A 37 10.28 -23.65 28.00
C LEU A 37 11.75 -23.72 28.40
N PRO A 38 12.09 -24.37 29.53
CA PRO A 38 13.47 -24.52 29.95
C PRO A 38 14.19 -25.55 29.09
N PHE A 39 15.48 -25.33 28.85
CA PHE A 39 16.34 -26.31 28.18
C PHE A 39 17.77 -26.21 28.70
N ASN A 40 18.52 -27.31 28.59
CA ASN A 40 19.92 -27.34 28.98
C ASN A 40 20.79 -27.59 27.76
N LEU A 41 21.86 -26.80 27.61
CA LEU A 41 22.87 -27.03 26.59
C LEU A 41 24.15 -27.56 27.23
N PRO A 42 24.90 -28.42 26.53
CA PRO A 42 26.28 -28.70 26.87
C PRO A 42 27.15 -27.45 26.59
N ASP A 43 28.47 -27.60 26.72
CA ASP A 43 29.40 -26.56 26.28
C ASP A 43 29.24 -26.32 24.77
N ILE A 44 29.08 -25.05 24.40
CA ILE A 44 28.94 -24.62 23.01
C ILE A 44 30.34 -24.52 22.42
N GLY A 45 30.69 -25.44 21.52
CA GLY A 45 31.99 -25.48 20.87
C GLY A 45 32.27 -24.22 20.04
N LYS A 46 33.56 -23.87 19.90
CA LYS A 46 33.98 -22.72 19.10
C LYS A 46 33.52 -22.89 17.65
N GLY A 47 32.73 -21.95 17.16
CA GLY A 47 32.20 -21.97 15.79
C GLY A 47 30.90 -22.77 15.63
N GLN A 48 30.36 -23.37 16.69
CA GLN A 48 29.02 -23.96 16.64
C GLN A 48 27.95 -22.87 16.70
N GLN A 49 26.84 -23.13 16.01
CA GLN A 49 25.64 -22.29 16.02
C GLN A 49 24.55 -22.97 16.84
N VAL A 50 23.84 -22.20 17.65
CA VAL A 50 22.63 -22.65 18.36
C VAL A 50 21.41 -22.07 17.66
N ARG A 51 20.47 -22.92 17.28
CA ARG A 51 19.25 -22.57 16.53
C ARG A 51 18.01 -22.89 17.34
N LEU A 52 17.03 -21.98 17.32
CA LEU A 52 15.68 -22.21 17.84
C LEU A 52 14.72 -22.32 16.67
N SER A 53 14.01 -23.43 16.55
CA SER A 53 13.02 -23.66 15.49
C SER A 53 11.63 -23.98 16.03
N LEU A 54 10.58 -23.54 15.33
CA LEU A 54 9.21 -23.98 15.55
C LEU A 54 8.32 -23.71 14.34
N ASP A 55 7.15 -24.34 14.34
CA ASP A 55 6.01 -23.91 13.52
C ASP A 55 5.08 -23.03 14.38
N ALA A 56 4.68 -21.87 13.87
CA ALA A 56 3.81 -20.92 14.58
C ALA A 56 2.64 -20.41 13.72
N ARG A 57 1.45 -20.34 14.32
CA ARG A 57 0.28 -19.65 13.75
C ARG A 57 -0.57 -19.02 14.83
N VAL A 58 -1.43 -18.08 14.45
CA VAL A 58 -2.58 -17.68 15.27
C VAL A 58 -3.73 -18.63 14.95
N ASN A 59 -4.28 -19.28 15.97
CA ASN A 59 -5.43 -20.14 15.78
C ASN A 59 -6.68 -19.34 15.48
N TYR A 60 -7.28 -19.65 14.33
CA TYR A 60 -8.48 -19.00 13.86
C TYR A 60 -9.30 -20.01 13.05
N SER A 61 -10.63 -19.95 13.14
CA SER A 61 -11.53 -20.97 12.56
C SER A 61 -11.60 -20.92 11.03
N TYR A 62 -11.15 -19.82 10.43
CA TYR A 62 -11.07 -19.64 8.98
C TYR A 62 -9.74 -18.98 8.59
N ALA A 63 -9.37 -19.15 7.32
CA ALA A 63 -8.20 -18.53 6.72
C ALA A 63 -8.35 -16.99 6.74
N CYS A 64 -7.43 -16.30 7.40
CA CYS A 64 -7.49 -14.86 7.61
C CYS A 64 -6.11 -14.21 7.45
N ALA A 65 -6.05 -12.90 7.63
CA ALA A 65 -4.90 -12.02 7.55
C ALA A 65 -3.67 -12.49 8.38
N ASN A 66 -2.62 -11.69 8.35
CA ASN A 66 -1.41 -11.90 9.16
C ASN A 66 -1.16 -10.70 10.08
N ASN A 67 -0.68 -10.95 11.29
CA ASN A 67 -0.50 -9.92 12.33
C ASN A 67 0.77 -10.16 13.14
N PRO A 68 1.45 -9.11 13.65
CA PRO A 68 2.61 -9.22 14.54
C PRO A 68 2.20 -9.75 15.93
N ALA A 69 1.85 -11.03 16.00
CA ALA A 69 1.13 -11.64 17.10
C ALA A 69 2.04 -12.29 18.16
N MET A 70 3.32 -12.51 17.86
CA MET A 70 4.25 -13.22 18.74
C MET A 70 5.50 -12.39 19.03
N THR A 71 6.00 -12.44 20.27
CA THR A 71 7.40 -12.14 20.57
C THR A 71 8.08 -13.40 21.09
N ALA A 72 9.37 -13.56 20.76
CA ALA A 72 10.20 -14.65 21.26
C ALA A 72 11.38 -14.08 22.04
N THR A 73 11.75 -14.74 23.14
CA THR A 73 12.95 -14.40 23.92
C THR A 73 13.74 -15.65 24.28
N VAL A 74 15.06 -15.50 24.42
CA VAL A 74 15.94 -16.51 25.01
C VAL A 74 16.70 -15.85 26.15
N ASN A 75 16.60 -16.42 27.36
CA ASN A 75 17.19 -15.86 28.58
C ASN A 75 16.82 -14.37 28.82
N GLY A 76 15.57 -14.00 28.51
CA GLY A 76 15.05 -12.64 28.66
C GLY A 76 15.46 -11.65 27.57
N ARG A 77 16.26 -12.07 26.57
CA ARG A 77 16.66 -11.24 25.43
C ARG A 77 15.76 -11.52 24.24
N TYR A 78 15.29 -10.47 23.57
CA TYR A 78 14.43 -10.62 22.39
C TYR A 78 15.18 -11.20 21.20
N VAL A 79 14.53 -12.16 20.54
CA VAL A 79 14.90 -12.62 19.20
C VAL A 79 14.30 -11.64 18.19
N VAL A 80 15.13 -11.12 17.29
CA VAL A 80 14.81 -10.05 16.34
C VAL A 80 14.91 -10.50 14.89
N GLY A 81 14.42 -9.69 13.95
CA GLY A 81 14.43 -9.99 12.51
C GLY A 81 15.79 -10.44 11.97
N ALA A 82 16.89 -9.83 12.43
CA ALA A 82 18.25 -10.19 12.03
C ALA A 82 18.68 -11.61 12.42
N ASP A 83 17.97 -12.25 13.36
CA ASP A 83 18.25 -13.61 13.81
C ASP A 83 17.60 -14.67 12.89
N LEU A 84 16.72 -14.28 11.96
CA LEU A 84 16.01 -15.24 11.09
C LEU A 84 16.97 -15.93 10.10
N LEU A 85 16.89 -17.27 10.03
CA LEU A 85 17.79 -18.09 9.22
C LEU A 85 17.10 -18.74 8.02
N ASN A 86 15.92 -19.34 8.22
CA ASN A 86 15.36 -20.28 7.25
C ASN A 86 14.65 -19.63 6.06
N LYS A 87 14.43 -18.31 6.09
CA LYS A 87 13.72 -17.58 5.03
C LYS A 87 14.11 -16.09 4.99
N PRO A 88 13.87 -15.41 3.85
CA PRO A 88 14.03 -13.96 3.76
C PRO A 88 13.16 -13.24 4.78
N LEU A 89 13.65 -12.11 5.30
CA LEU A 89 12.91 -11.31 6.28
C LEU A 89 11.65 -10.68 5.66
N GLU A 90 11.72 -10.37 4.37
CA GLU A 90 10.61 -9.87 3.55
C GLU A 90 10.02 -11.00 2.69
N TYR A 91 8.74 -10.87 2.34
CA TYR A 91 8.03 -11.83 1.50
C TYR A 91 7.00 -11.12 0.63
N HIS A 92 6.66 -11.75 -0.50
CA HIS A 92 5.67 -11.24 -1.44
C HIS A 92 4.31 -11.92 -1.25
N CYS A 93 3.28 -11.12 -1.06
CA CYS A 93 1.90 -11.58 -1.11
C CYS A 93 1.44 -11.78 -2.57
N LYS A 94 0.39 -12.59 -2.79
CA LYS A 94 -0.16 -12.85 -4.13
C LYS A 94 -0.62 -11.61 -4.89
N ASN A 95 -1.04 -10.56 -4.18
CA ASN A 95 -1.39 -9.27 -4.79
C ASN A 95 -0.17 -8.39 -5.10
N GLY A 96 1.04 -8.93 -5.04
CA GLY A 96 2.30 -8.22 -5.28
C GLY A 96 2.70 -7.25 -4.17
N ARG A 97 2.03 -7.28 -2.99
CA ARG A 97 2.42 -6.47 -1.84
C ARG A 97 3.59 -7.10 -1.11
N ASP A 98 4.58 -6.28 -0.79
CA ASP A 98 5.68 -6.67 0.09
C ASP A 98 5.26 -6.56 1.56
N ALA A 99 5.67 -7.55 2.35
CA ALA A 99 5.50 -7.56 3.78
C ALA A 99 6.73 -8.19 4.45
N SER A 100 6.87 -8.00 5.76
CA SER A 100 8.00 -8.52 6.53
C SER A 100 7.53 -9.39 7.69
N TRP A 101 8.26 -10.47 7.98
CA TRP A 101 8.02 -11.32 9.16
C TRP A 101 8.29 -10.55 10.45
N ALA A 102 9.30 -9.68 10.43
CA ALA A 102 9.63 -8.69 11.46
C ALA A 102 10.45 -7.57 10.79
N THR A 103 10.65 -6.43 11.46
CA THR A 103 11.68 -5.49 11.01
C THR A 103 13.06 -6.01 11.42
N LEU A 104 14.13 -5.54 10.77
CA LEU A 104 15.50 -6.05 10.98
C LEU A 104 15.92 -6.10 12.47
N ARG A 105 15.52 -5.11 13.27
CA ARG A 105 15.76 -5.06 14.72
C ARG A 105 14.49 -5.20 15.55
N GLY A 106 13.35 -5.49 14.91
CA GLY A 106 12.08 -5.68 15.57
C GLY A 106 11.95 -7.08 16.14
N ASN A 107 11.23 -7.19 17.25
CA ASN A 107 10.98 -8.44 17.98
C ASN A 107 9.54 -8.96 17.82
N ALA A 108 8.74 -8.29 16.99
CA ALA A 108 7.34 -8.58 16.77
C ALA A 108 7.18 -9.43 15.51
N TRP A 109 6.93 -10.72 15.70
CA TRP A 109 6.83 -11.71 14.64
C TRP A 109 5.42 -11.79 14.09
N ARG A 110 5.32 -11.59 12.77
CA ARG A 110 4.10 -11.69 11.99
C ARG A 110 3.74 -13.15 11.76
N LEU A 111 2.56 -13.53 12.20
CA LEU A 111 2.00 -14.88 12.08
C LEU A 111 0.71 -14.84 11.26
N PHE A 112 0.46 -15.91 10.52
CA PHE A 112 -0.78 -16.09 9.78
C PHE A 112 -1.88 -16.59 10.73
N SER A 113 -3.07 -16.00 10.60
CA SER A 113 -4.29 -16.50 11.24
C SER A 113 -4.88 -17.61 10.38
N TRP A 114 -4.67 -18.86 10.78
CA TRP A 114 -4.97 -20.04 9.95
C TRP A 114 -5.52 -21.19 10.79
N PRO A 115 -6.36 -22.09 10.24
CA PRO A 115 -6.89 -23.24 10.98
C PRO A 115 -5.86 -24.36 11.22
N ASP A 116 -4.85 -24.48 10.35
CA ASP A 116 -3.83 -25.54 10.40
C ASP A 116 -2.45 -25.03 9.93
N PHE A 117 -1.53 -25.95 9.64
CA PHE A 117 -0.16 -25.67 9.18
C PHE A 117 0.04 -26.04 7.70
N ASP A 118 -1.04 -26.17 6.92
CA ASP A 118 -0.96 -26.60 5.53
C ASP A 118 -0.62 -25.42 4.61
N PHE A 119 0.64 -25.40 4.15
CA PHE A 119 1.12 -24.37 3.23
C PHE A 119 0.48 -24.48 1.83
N GLU A 120 0.11 -25.68 1.35
CA GLU A 120 -0.58 -25.82 0.06
C GLU A 120 -1.94 -25.11 0.08
N ARG A 121 -2.65 -25.16 1.21
CA ARG A 121 -3.88 -24.38 1.40
C ARG A 121 -3.64 -22.87 1.36
N VAL A 122 -2.53 -22.39 1.91
CA VAL A 122 -2.15 -20.97 1.82
C VAL A 122 -1.88 -20.59 0.36
N LYS A 123 -1.12 -21.41 -0.37
CA LYS A 123 -0.84 -21.20 -1.79
C LYS A 123 -2.09 -21.24 -2.65
N GLY A 124 -3.09 -22.04 -2.30
CA GLY A 124 -4.38 -22.11 -3.01
C GLY A 124 -5.36 -20.98 -2.66
N PHE A 125 -5.15 -20.28 -1.55
CA PHE A 125 -6.13 -19.31 -1.05
C PHE A 125 -6.21 -18.05 -1.93
N GLU A 126 -7.41 -17.72 -2.37
CA GLU A 126 -7.71 -16.53 -3.18
C GLU A 126 -7.82 -15.29 -2.28
N SER A 127 -6.68 -14.83 -1.78
CA SER A 127 -6.62 -13.69 -0.85
C SER A 127 -5.42 -12.80 -1.16
N PRO A 128 -5.55 -11.48 -0.95
CA PRO A 128 -4.42 -10.57 -1.11
C PRO A 128 -3.30 -10.84 -0.10
N TYR A 129 -3.55 -11.60 0.97
CA TYR A 129 -2.56 -11.90 2.02
C TYR A 129 -1.88 -13.26 1.86
N ALA A 130 -2.33 -14.07 0.89
CA ALA A 130 -1.74 -15.38 0.63
C ALA A 130 -0.32 -15.23 0.09
N VAL A 131 0.52 -16.22 0.35
CA VAL A 131 1.92 -16.28 -0.08
C VAL A 131 2.19 -17.57 -0.84
N ALA A 132 3.01 -17.52 -1.89
CA ALA A 132 3.27 -18.66 -2.77
C ALA A 132 4.67 -19.28 -2.59
N GLU A 133 5.64 -18.47 -2.17
CA GLU A 133 7.06 -18.80 -2.29
C GLU A 133 7.70 -19.30 -0.99
N VAL A 134 7.14 -18.91 0.15
CA VAL A 134 7.74 -19.13 1.47
C VAL A 134 6.71 -19.69 2.44
N ASN A 135 7.06 -20.76 3.15
CA ASN A 135 6.23 -21.33 4.20
C ASN A 135 6.05 -20.30 5.33
N PRO A 136 4.82 -19.82 5.60
CA PRO A 136 4.58 -18.78 6.59
C PRO A 136 4.73 -19.28 8.03
N PHE A 137 4.65 -20.59 8.25
CA PHE A 137 4.52 -21.14 9.60
C PHE A 137 5.87 -21.47 10.25
N GLU A 138 6.87 -21.86 9.46
CA GLU A 138 8.13 -22.38 9.99
C GLU A 138 9.12 -21.25 10.29
N PHE A 139 9.62 -21.14 11.51
CA PHE A 139 10.63 -20.17 11.91
C PHE A 139 11.86 -20.87 12.44
N VAL A 140 13.05 -20.42 12.01
CA VAL A 140 14.33 -20.84 12.57
C VAL A 140 15.16 -19.60 12.83
N TRP A 141 15.62 -19.41 14.06
CA TRP A 141 16.44 -18.29 14.46
C TRP A 141 17.81 -18.73 14.95
N ASP A 142 18.83 -17.92 14.66
CA ASP A 142 20.13 -17.99 15.33
C ASP A 142 20.00 -17.41 16.74
N ILE A 143 20.17 -18.26 17.74
CA ILE A 143 20.13 -17.86 19.15
C ILE A 143 21.49 -18.00 19.83
N THR A 144 22.57 -18.17 19.07
CA THR A 144 23.93 -18.37 19.58
C THR A 144 24.35 -17.27 20.54
N ALA A 145 24.00 -16.01 20.24
CA ALA A 145 24.32 -14.86 21.09
C ALA A 145 23.46 -14.74 22.35
N TYR A 146 22.40 -15.53 22.48
CA TYR A 146 21.44 -15.50 23.59
C TYR A 146 21.55 -16.73 24.51
N ALA A 147 21.99 -17.85 23.96
CA ALA A 147 22.17 -19.11 24.67
C ALA A 147 23.50 -19.16 25.44
N ARG A 148 23.57 -20.01 26.46
CA ARG A 148 24.77 -20.27 27.27
C ARG A 148 24.86 -21.77 27.63
N PRO A 149 26.03 -22.30 27.99
CA PRO A 149 26.14 -23.62 28.58
C PRO A 149 25.26 -23.75 29.84
N GLY A 150 24.72 -24.95 30.08
CA GLY A 150 23.82 -25.22 31.19
C GLY A 150 22.39 -24.70 30.93
N LYS A 151 21.78 -24.11 31.96
CA LYS A 151 20.34 -23.78 31.95
C LYS A 151 20.01 -22.53 31.14
N ASN A 152 19.06 -22.69 30.24
CA ASN A 152 18.46 -21.66 29.40
C ASN A 152 16.93 -21.71 29.48
N THR A 153 16.28 -20.64 29.04
CA THR A 153 14.82 -20.58 28.85
C THR A 153 14.49 -19.92 27.53
N ALA A 154 13.67 -20.57 26.70
CA ALA A 154 12.99 -19.95 25.57
C ALA A 154 11.58 -19.53 26.00
N ALA A 155 11.15 -18.32 25.67
CA ALA A 155 9.81 -17.85 26.02
C ALA A 155 9.09 -17.20 24.84
N PHE A 156 7.81 -17.51 24.70
CA PHE A 156 6.95 -17.03 23.62
C PHE A 156 5.74 -16.31 24.21
N THR A 157 5.55 -15.05 23.82
CA THR A 157 4.45 -14.21 24.30
C THR A 157 3.48 -13.90 23.17
N HIS A 158 2.18 -14.05 23.45
CA HIS A 158 1.15 -13.61 22.52
C HIS A 158 0.82 -12.13 22.71
N ARG A 159 1.16 -11.31 21.71
CA ARG A 159 0.69 -9.93 21.60
C ARG A 159 -0.79 -9.92 21.29
N GLU A 160 -1.58 -9.21 22.10
CA GLU A 160 -2.99 -8.97 21.76
C GLU A 160 -3.05 -8.19 20.44
N ILE A 161 -3.72 -8.76 19.44
CA ILE A 161 -3.86 -8.17 18.10
C ILE A 161 -5.30 -7.73 17.83
N THR A 162 -6.30 -8.40 18.42
CA THR A 162 -7.72 -8.03 18.38
C THR A 162 -8.39 -8.35 19.70
N THR A 163 -9.65 -7.95 19.87
CA THR A 163 -10.48 -8.29 21.04
C THR A 163 -11.06 -9.71 21.00
N GLU A 164 -11.18 -10.32 19.82
CA GLU A 164 -11.80 -11.65 19.61
C GLU A 164 -10.99 -12.82 20.16
N ASP A 165 -11.58 -13.85 20.79
CA ASP A 165 -10.80 -14.95 21.37
C ASP A 165 -9.93 -15.70 20.33
N HIS A 166 -8.61 -15.60 20.49
CA HIS A 166 -7.60 -16.20 19.63
C HIS A 166 -6.37 -16.56 20.46
N PHE A 167 -5.57 -17.53 20.02
CA PHE A 167 -4.37 -17.97 20.72
C PHE A 167 -3.29 -18.40 19.74
N LEU A 168 -2.02 -18.41 20.17
CA LEU A 168 -0.95 -18.99 19.36
C LEU A 168 -0.97 -20.50 19.49
N VAL A 169 -0.75 -21.19 18.37
CA VAL A 169 -0.39 -22.60 18.36
C VAL A 169 1.04 -22.68 17.87
N LEU A 170 1.91 -23.19 18.73
CA LEU A 170 3.32 -23.41 18.46
C LEU A 170 3.55 -24.92 18.40
N ARG A 171 4.23 -25.44 17.39
CA ARG A 171 4.55 -26.88 17.26
C ARG A 171 6.02 -27.09 16.98
N ASN A 172 6.48 -28.31 17.26
CA ASN A 172 7.84 -28.73 16.94
C ASN A 172 8.89 -27.77 17.50
N ILE A 173 8.69 -27.27 18.72
CA ILE A 173 9.59 -26.28 19.34
C ILE A 173 10.87 -26.99 19.73
N GLN A 174 11.97 -26.63 19.10
CA GLN A 174 13.23 -27.36 19.19
C GLN A 174 14.42 -26.43 19.27
N VAL A 175 15.45 -26.87 19.98
CA VAL A 175 16.77 -26.24 19.97
C VAL A 175 17.77 -27.20 19.37
N GLU A 176 18.54 -26.72 18.41
CA GLU A 176 19.60 -27.48 17.76
C GLU A 176 20.95 -26.79 17.98
N MET A 177 22.01 -27.55 18.24
CA MET A 177 23.38 -27.05 18.28
C MET A 177 24.22 -27.86 17.30
N GLY A 178 24.83 -27.18 16.33
CA GLY A 178 25.56 -27.83 15.25
C GLY A 178 26.39 -26.87 14.42
N ASP A 179 26.80 -27.31 13.24
CA ASP A 179 27.55 -26.48 12.29
C ASP A 179 26.73 -25.25 11.85
N PRO A 180 27.37 -24.09 11.60
CA PRO A 180 26.69 -22.90 11.12
C PRO A 180 25.95 -23.15 9.80
N VAL A 181 24.72 -22.65 9.70
CA VAL A 181 24.00 -22.56 8.43
C VAL A 181 23.98 -21.12 7.92
N GLU A 182 23.97 -20.98 6.60
CA GLU A 182 23.83 -19.69 5.94
C GLU A 182 22.43 -19.12 6.18
N SER A 183 22.35 -17.84 6.57
CA SER A 183 21.08 -17.15 6.71
C SER A 183 20.51 -16.79 5.34
N LYS A 184 19.24 -17.15 5.11
CA LYS A 184 18.45 -16.65 3.99
C LYS A 184 17.82 -15.29 4.26
N GLY A 185 18.02 -14.71 5.44
CA GLY A 185 17.42 -13.46 5.90
C GLY A 185 17.89 -12.21 5.14
N GLY A 186 18.93 -12.31 4.31
CA GLY A 186 19.36 -11.24 3.40
C GLY A 186 19.97 -10.02 4.09
N THR A 187 20.49 -10.18 5.30
CA THR A 187 20.93 -9.05 6.15
C THR A 187 22.37 -8.60 5.91
N THR A 188 23.12 -9.28 5.04
CA THR A 188 24.49 -8.90 4.69
C THR A 188 24.46 -7.62 3.85
N PRO A 189 25.02 -6.50 4.33
CA PRO A 189 25.08 -5.28 3.55
C PRO A 189 25.86 -5.52 2.27
N THR A 190 25.24 -5.27 1.11
CA THR A 190 25.96 -5.23 -0.15
C THR A 190 26.75 -3.92 -0.23
N PRO A 191 28.04 -3.95 -0.63
CA PRO A 191 28.78 -2.73 -0.91
C PRO A 191 28.03 -1.86 -1.91
N ALA A 192 28.13 -0.54 -1.77
CA ALA A 192 27.59 0.37 -2.78
C ALA A 192 28.16 0.01 -4.17
N PRO A 193 27.33 0.00 -5.23
CA PRO A 193 27.84 -0.24 -6.58
C PRO A 193 28.99 0.71 -6.90
N THR A 194 30.04 0.19 -7.51
CA THR A 194 31.16 1.00 -8.01
C THR A 194 30.98 1.26 -9.50
N GLY A 195 31.34 2.46 -9.96
CA GLY A 195 31.18 2.87 -11.36
C GLY A 195 29.88 3.65 -11.64
N PRO A 196 29.62 3.98 -12.91
CA PRO A 196 28.41 4.70 -13.31
C PRO A 196 27.17 3.83 -13.05
N LEU A 197 26.16 4.40 -12.40
CA LEU A 197 24.86 3.76 -12.24
C LEU A 197 24.10 3.79 -13.57
N PRO A 198 23.37 2.73 -13.94
CA PRO A 198 22.51 2.76 -15.10
C PRO A 198 21.48 3.88 -14.92
N THR A 199 21.39 4.76 -15.92
CA THR A 199 20.34 5.78 -15.98
C THR A 199 19.23 5.26 -16.88
N TYR A 200 18.07 5.01 -16.30
CA TYR A 200 16.89 4.59 -17.04
C TYR A 200 16.13 5.83 -17.51
N VAL A 201 16.17 6.09 -18.82
CA VAL A 201 15.45 7.21 -19.44
C VAL A 201 14.18 6.65 -20.10
N PRO A 202 12.97 7.09 -19.69
CA PRO A 202 11.75 6.70 -20.37
C PRO A 202 11.81 7.06 -21.85
N GLN A 203 11.28 6.19 -22.70
CA GLN A 203 11.16 6.50 -24.13
C GLN A 203 10.33 7.78 -24.32
N GLY A 204 10.73 8.59 -25.32
CA GLY A 204 9.99 9.79 -25.73
C GLY A 204 8.59 9.47 -26.25
N ARG A 205 7.84 10.48 -26.69
CA ARG A 205 6.51 10.29 -27.28
C ARG A 205 6.61 9.39 -28.51
N GLN A 206 5.86 8.29 -28.52
CA GLN A 206 5.81 7.33 -29.62
C GLN A 206 4.44 7.40 -30.27
N ARG A 207 4.39 7.53 -31.60
CA ARG A 207 3.12 7.43 -32.32
C ARG A 207 2.70 5.96 -32.38
N VAL A 208 1.45 5.68 -32.04
CA VAL A 208 0.86 4.34 -32.10
C VAL A 208 0.03 4.21 -33.36
N ALA A 209 0.34 3.20 -34.18
CA ALA A 209 -0.47 2.87 -35.34
C ALA A 209 -1.77 2.17 -34.89
N MET A 210 -2.82 2.96 -34.69
CA MET A 210 -4.13 2.50 -34.26
C MET A 210 -5.25 2.96 -35.19
N VAL A 211 -6.28 2.11 -35.33
CA VAL A 211 -7.56 2.49 -35.93
C VAL A 211 -8.59 2.51 -34.81
N VAL A 212 -9.27 3.64 -34.66
CA VAL A 212 -10.29 3.85 -33.65
C VAL A 212 -11.64 4.00 -34.32
N GLN A 213 -12.66 3.38 -33.76
CA GLN A 213 -14.04 3.56 -34.20
C GLN A 213 -14.92 3.84 -32.99
N LEU A 214 -15.88 4.75 -33.14
CA LEU A 214 -16.90 5.05 -32.14
C LEU A 214 -18.26 4.61 -32.71
N SER A 215 -19.01 3.87 -31.91
CA SER A 215 -20.38 3.47 -32.25
C SER A 215 -21.36 4.60 -31.93
N ALA A 216 -22.51 4.63 -32.61
CA ALA A 216 -23.57 5.58 -32.28
C ALA A 216 -24.08 5.42 -30.84
N GLY A 217 -23.96 4.21 -30.27
CA GLY A 217 -24.34 3.87 -28.90
C GLY A 217 -23.24 4.08 -27.86
N GLY A 218 -22.08 4.65 -28.24
CA GLY A 218 -21.00 5.01 -27.33
C GLY A 218 -19.91 3.95 -27.12
N ALA A 219 -20.03 2.75 -27.70
CA ALA A 219 -18.98 1.74 -27.63
C ALA A 219 -17.76 2.16 -28.46
N ILE A 220 -16.56 1.77 -28.04
CA ILE A 220 -15.31 2.11 -28.71
C ILE A 220 -14.65 0.83 -29.20
N ARG A 221 -14.17 0.84 -30.45
CA ARG A 221 -13.34 -0.24 -31.00
C ARG A 221 -11.97 0.28 -31.33
N LEU A 222 -10.96 -0.42 -30.83
CA LEU A 222 -9.55 -0.14 -31.06
C LEU A 222 -8.91 -1.30 -31.81
N LYS A 223 -8.29 -1.02 -32.94
CA LYS A 223 -7.45 -1.98 -33.66
C LYS A 223 -5.99 -1.55 -33.61
N VAL A 224 -5.13 -2.41 -33.07
CA VAL A 224 -3.67 -2.20 -33.00
C VAL A 224 -2.99 -3.50 -33.41
N GLY A 225 -2.13 -3.42 -34.43
CA GLY A 225 -1.57 -4.60 -35.07
C GLY A 225 -2.68 -5.56 -35.53
N ASN A 226 -2.60 -6.81 -35.05
CA ASN A 226 -3.57 -7.86 -35.38
C ASN A 226 -4.74 -7.95 -34.39
N ARG A 227 -4.74 -7.17 -33.31
CA ARG A 227 -5.77 -7.23 -32.27
C ARG A 227 -6.88 -6.23 -32.51
N THR A 228 -8.12 -6.67 -32.27
CA THR A 228 -9.31 -5.83 -32.25
C THR A 228 -9.97 -5.93 -30.88
N LEU A 229 -9.96 -4.82 -30.16
CA LEU A 229 -10.40 -4.69 -28.78
C LEU A 229 -11.66 -3.83 -28.74
N ASP A 230 -12.68 -4.33 -28.06
CA ASP A 230 -13.95 -3.63 -27.89
C ASP A 230 -14.05 -3.14 -26.45
N PHE A 231 -14.41 -1.87 -26.28
CA PHE A 231 -14.62 -1.21 -25.00
C PHE A 231 -16.09 -0.82 -24.91
N THR A 232 -16.73 -1.25 -23.84
CA THR A 232 -18.13 -0.92 -23.54
C THR A 232 -18.22 -0.24 -22.19
N THR A 233 -19.28 0.55 -22.04
CA THR A 233 -19.67 1.09 -20.75
C THR A 233 -20.98 0.44 -20.34
N ARG A 234 -21.00 -0.17 -19.16
CA ARG A 234 -22.26 -0.53 -18.50
C ARG A 234 -22.59 0.49 -17.42
N ALA A 235 -23.84 0.92 -17.36
CA ALA A 235 -24.33 1.86 -16.38
C ALA A 235 -25.58 1.32 -15.69
N SER A 236 -25.73 1.59 -14.39
CA SER A 236 -26.81 1.06 -13.58
C SER A 236 -28.16 1.61 -14.01
N GLU A 237 -29.17 0.76 -13.88
CA GLU A 237 -30.58 1.05 -14.05
C GLU A 237 -31.33 0.63 -12.76
N PRO A 238 -32.55 1.14 -12.53
CA PRO A 238 -33.36 0.71 -11.39
C PRO A 238 -33.54 -0.82 -11.32
N GLU A 239 -33.84 -1.32 -10.11
CA GLU A 239 -34.10 -2.75 -9.85
C GLU A 239 -32.89 -3.67 -10.10
N GLY A 240 -31.67 -3.13 -9.99
CA GLY A 240 -30.42 -3.91 -10.15
C GLY A 240 -30.10 -4.28 -11.59
N LYS A 241 -30.72 -3.60 -12.56
CA LYS A 241 -30.46 -3.78 -13.99
C LYS A 241 -29.24 -2.97 -14.43
N TRP A 242 -28.69 -3.34 -15.58
CA TRP A 242 -27.59 -2.64 -16.22
C TRP A 242 -27.94 -2.40 -17.69
N ARG A 243 -27.61 -1.21 -18.18
CA ARG A 243 -27.60 -0.90 -19.62
C ARG A 243 -26.16 -0.88 -20.09
N GLU A 244 -25.90 -1.43 -21.28
CA GLU A 244 -24.58 -1.41 -21.90
C GLU A 244 -24.59 -0.62 -23.21
N THR A 245 -23.50 0.08 -23.52
CA THR A 245 -23.31 0.75 -24.82
C THR A 245 -23.33 -0.25 -25.97
N SER A 246 -24.05 0.05 -27.05
CA SER A 246 -24.23 -0.89 -28.16
C SER A 246 -23.10 -0.82 -29.22
N PRO A 247 -22.57 -1.96 -29.70
CA PRO A 247 -21.50 -2.03 -30.70
C PRO A 247 -22.02 -1.94 -32.15
N GLU A 248 -22.89 -0.99 -32.45
CA GLU A 248 -23.55 -0.85 -33.76
C GLU A 248 -23.19 0.46 -34.47
N ARG A 249 -23.22 0.46 -35.81
CA ARG A 249 -22.97 1.65 -36.66
C ARG A 249 -21.65 2.34 -36.31
N TRP A 250 -20.57 1.62 -36.56
CA TRP A 250 -19.21 2.09 -36.32
C TRP A 250 -18.81 3.20 -37.28
N GLU A 251 -18.26 4.27 -36.73
CA GLU A 251 -17.64 5.31 -37.51
C GLU A 251 -16.17 5.48 -37.13
N SER A 252 -15.30 5.48 -38.13
CA SER A 252 -13.86 5.62 -37.91
C SER A 252 -13.46 7.02 -37.46
N LEU A 253 -12.51 7.08 -36.55
CA LEU A 253 -11.86 8.30 -36.06
C LEU A 253 -10.37 8.24 -36.43
N SER A 254 -9.93 9.27 -37.15
CA SER A 254 -8.52 9.48 -37.46
C SER A 254 -7.83 10.23 -36.32
N GLN A 255 -6.51 10.16 -36.28
CA GLN A 255 -5.70 10.94 -35.34
C GLN A 255 -6.02 12.45 -35.41
N GLY A 256 -6.08 13.09 -34.25
CA GLY A 256 -6.48 14.48 -34.07
C GLY A 256 -7.99 14.72 -34.18
N GLN A 257 -8.79 13.71 -34.55
CA GLN A 257 -10.24 13.84 -34.59
C GLN A 257 -10.87 13.56 -33.23
N SER A 258 -11.98 14.23 -33.01
CA SER A 258 -12.85 14.09 -31.84
C SER A 258 -14.28 13.88 -32.33
N ARG A 259 -15.04 13.02 -31.65
CA ARG A 259 -16.45 12.79 -31.98
C ARG A 259 -17.27 12.45 -30.74
N ALA A 260 -18.50 12.96 -30.76
CA ALA A 260 -19.48 12.69 -29.74
C ALA A 260 -20.39 11.50 -30.08
N ALA A 261 -20.75 10.73 -29.06
CA ALA A 261 -21.87 9.79 -29.05
C ALA A 261 -22.76 10.07 -27.84
N LYS A 262 -24.05 9.77 -27.93
CA LYS A 262 -25.01 10.05 -26.85
C LYS A 262 -25.91 8.85 -26.62
N TRP A 263 -26.10 8.51 -25.36
CA TRP A 263 -27.10 7.55 -24.91
C TRP A 263 -27.79 8.04 -23.64
N ALA A 264 -28.84 7.34 -23.23
CA ALA A 264 -29.63 7.67 -22.05
C ALA A 264 -29.80 6.42 -21.19
N GLY A 265 -29.98 6.63 -19.88
CA GLY A 265 -30.50 5.64 -18.95
C GLY A 265 -31.77 6.17 -18.27
N THR A 266 -32.22 5.52 -17.20
CA THR A 266 -33.39 5.99 -16.45
C THR A 266 -33.04 7.21 -15.59
N GLY A 267 -33.46 8.40 -16.01
CA GLY A 267 -33.27 9.65 -15.27
C GLY A 267 -31.93 10.35 -15.50
N TYR A 268 -31.12 9.86 -16.44
CA TYR A 268 -29.86 10.51 -16.83
C TYR A 268 -29.57 10.34 -18.32
N THR A 269 -28.72 11.21 -18.84
CA THR A 269 -28.10 11.06 -20.17
C THR A 269 -26.59 11.08 -20.06
N VAL A 270 -25.92 10.42 -21.01
CA VAL A 270 -24.46 10.45 -21.13
C VAL A 270 -24.10 10.93 -22.51
N THR A 271 -23.23 11.95 -22.56
CA THR A 271 -22.59 12.40 -23.79
C THR A 271 -21.11 12.05 -23.70
N ARG A 272 -20.67 11.10 -24.53
CA ARG A 272 -19.27 10.73 -24.68
C ARG A 272 -18.62 11.55 -25.76
N ASN A 273 -17.46 12.10 -25.50
CA ASN A 273 -16.57 12.61 -26.53
C ASN A 273 -15.27 11.79 -26.57
N ALA A 274 -14.99 11.14 -27.70
CA ALA A 274 -13.78 10.34 -27.89
C ALA A 274 -12.82 11.09 -28.82
N THR A 275 -11.59 11.32 -28.36
CA THR A 275 -10.54 12.04 -29.08
C THR A 275 -9.34 11.13 -29.30
N VAL A 276 -8.89 11.01 -30.55
CA VAL A 276 -7.73 10.16 -30.91
C VAL A 276 -6.46 10.98 -30.91
N SER A 277 -5.60 10.75 -29.93
CA SER A 277 -4.25 11.34 -29.84
C SER A 277 -3.22 10.50 -30.60
N ASP A 278 -1.95 10.91 -30.57
CA ASP A 278 -0.86 10.18 -31.21
C ASP A 278 -0.60 8.80 -30.59
N ASP A 279 -0.84 8.65 -29.29
CA ASP A 279 -0.44 7.49 -28.49
C ASP A 279 -1.54 6.91 -27.59
N HIS A 280 -2.71 7.54 -27.56
CA HIS A 280 -3.85 7.12 -26.77
C HIS A 280 -5.18 7.60 -27.35
N VAL A 281 -6.28 7.04 -26.85
CA VAL A 281 -7.63 7.59 -27.04
C VAL A 281 -8.05 8.20 -25.72
N HIS A 282 -8.41 9.48 -25.74
CA HIS A 282 -8.96 10.19 -24.58
C HIS A 282 -10.49 10.22 -24.68
N ILE A 283 -11.16 9.98 -23.56
CA ILE A 283 -12.61 9.89 -23.44
C ILE A 283 -13.07 10.83 -22.34
N ALA A 284 -14.04 11.69 -22.68
CA ALA A 284 -14.76 12.52 -21.73
C ALA A 284 -16.24 12.14 -21.74
N ASP A 285 -16.75 11.63 -20.64
CA ASP A 285 -18.14 11.24 -20.47
C ASP A 285 -18.86 12.24 -19.56
N THR A 286 -19.76 13.04 -20.14
CA THR A 286 -20.62 13.94 -19.37
C THR A 286 -21.91 13.23 -19.00
N PHE A 287 -22.06 12.90 -17.72
CA PHE A 287 -23.30 12.41 -17.14
C PHE A 287 -24.17 13.59 -16.71
N SER A 288 -25.43 13.61 -17.12
CA SER A 288 -26.39 14.67 -16.78
C SER A 288 -27.65 14.09 -16.17
N ASN A 289 -28.04 14.56 -15.00
CA ASN A 289 -29.31 14.19 -14.38
C ASN A 289 -30.47 14.91 -15.10
N THR A 290 -31.40 14.13 -15.66
CA THR A 290 -32.57 14.64 -16.39
C THR A 290 -33.88 14.41 -15.64
N SER A 291 -33.81 13.99 -14.38
CA SER A 291 -34.97 13.78 -13.51
C SER A 291 -35.20 14.97 -12.56
N ASP A 292 -36.27 14.90 -11.78
CA ASP A 292 -36.66 15.87 -10.76
C ASP A 292 -36.14 15.52 -9.35
N LYS A 293 -35.26 14.51 -9.24
CA LYS A 293 -34.65 14.07 -7.98
C LYS A 293 -33.16 13.75 -8.16
N LEU A 294 -32.44 13.56 -7.07
CA LEU A 294 -31.06 13.06 -7.10
C LEU A 294 -31.00 11.69 -7.80
N VAL A 295 -30.00 11.49 -8.65
CA VAL A 295 -29.73 10.23 -9.35
C VAL A 295 -28.33 9.74 -8.99
N GLY A 296 -28.24 8.48 -8.56
CA GLY A 296 -26.98 7.75 -8.49
C GLY A 296 -26.77 6.94 -9.77
N VAL A 297 -25.56 6.97 -10.33
CA VAL A 297 -25.20 6.21 -11.53
C VAL A 297 -23.92 5.43 -11.27
N MET A 298 -24.02 4.13 -11.03
CA MET A 298 -22.84 3.27 -11.10
C MET A 298 -22.50 3.03 -12.56
N TYR A 299 -21.23 3.12 -12.93
CA TYR A 299 -20.80 2.79 -14.30
C TYR A 299 -19.46 2.09 -14.31
N GLU A 300 -19.23 1.31 -15.36
CA GLU A 300 -18.00 0.56 -15.57
C GLU A 300 -17.59 0.63 -17.04
N ASN A 301 -16.35 1.10 -17.27
CA ASN A 301 -15.70 1.15 -18.57
C ASN A 301 -14.79 -0.08 -18.69
N GLY A 302 -15.18 -1.05 -19.52
CA GLY A 302 -14.52 -2.35 -19.63
C GLY A 302 -14.02 -2.64 -21.03
N MET A 303 -12.82 -3.20 -21.14
CA MET A 303 -12.33 -3.86 -22.34
C MET A 303 -12.71 -5.34 -22.30
N ALA A 304 -13.40 -5.82 -23.34
CA ALA A 304 -13.73 -7.23 -23.48
C ALA A 304 -12.48 -8.07 -23.76
N LEU A 305 -12.30 -9.15 -23.00
CA LEU A 305 -11.21 -10.11 -23.14
C LEU A 305 -11.65 -11.29 -24.01
N LYS A 306 -11.39 -11.20 -25.32
CA LYS A 306 -11.66 -12.30 -26.27
C LYS A 306 -10.64 -13.44 -26.14
N ASP A 307 -9.39 -13.09 -25.84
CA ASP A 307 -8.30 -14.01 -25.57
C ASP A 307 -7.77 -13.80 -24.16
N LYS A 308 -7.29 -14.87 -23.53
CA LYS A 308 -6.69 -14.79 -22.19
C LYS A 308 -5.38 -13.98 -22.23
N PRO A 309 -5.25 -12.87 -21.49
CA PRO A 309 -3.99 -12.15 -21.37
C PRO A 309 -2.96 -12.96 -20.59
N LEU A 310 -1.68 -12.74 -20.88
CA LEU A 310 -0.55 -13.26 -20.10
C LEU A 310 -0.56 -12.70 -18.68
N GLU A 311 -1.00 -11.45 -18.53
CA GLU A 311 -0.96 -10.72 -17.27
C GLU A 311 -2.10 -9.70 -17.19
N VAL A 312 -2.63 -9.53 -15.98
CA VAL A 312 -3.59 -8.46 -15.65
C VAL A 312 -3.11 -7.75 -14.40
N ARG A 313 -3.10 -6.42 -14.43
CA ARG A 313 -2.77 -5.58 -13.27
C ARG A 313 -3.89 -4.58 -12.96
N LEU A 314 -4.22 -4.48 -11.67
CA LEU A 314 -5.18 -3.52 -11.13
C LEU A 314 -4.44 -2.60 -10.16
N GLY A 315 -4.38 -1.30 -10.44
CA GLY A 315 -3.56 -0.35 -9.68
C GLY A 315 -2.08 -0.74 -9.60
N GLY A 316 -1.56 -1.37 -10.65
CA GLY A 316 -0.19 -1.89 -10.73
C GLY A 316 0.05 -3.22 -10.02
N ARG A 317 -0.96 -3.80 -9.38
CA ARG A 317 -0.85 -5.06 -8.64
C ARG A 317 -1.34 -6.25 -9.48
N PRO A 318 -0.68 -7.42 -9.39
CA PRO A 318 -1.17 -8.63 -10.04
C PRO A 318 -2.52 -9.06 -9.46
N ARG A 319 -3.34 -9.64 -10.34
CA ARG A 319 -4.57 -10.35 -9.99
C ARG A 319 -4.27 -11.58 -9.14
N TYR A 320 -5.05 -11.80 -8.07
CA TYR A 320 -4.94 -12.99 -7.20
C TYR A 320 -6.22 -13.85 -7.11
N THR A 321 -7.32 -13.38 -7.69
CA THR A 321 -8.60 -14.11 -7.78
C THR A 321 -9.25 -13.91 -9.16
N ARG A 322 -10.24 -14.73 -9.49
CA ARG A 322 -10.97 -14.69 -10.76
C ARG A 322 -11.79 -13.40 -10.95
N TYR A 323 -12.36 -12.87 -9.86
CA TYR A 323 -13.15 -11.64 -9.84
C TYR A 323 -12.54 -10.71 -8.81
N GLN A 324 -12.01 -9.58 -9.26
CA GLN A 324 -11.30 -8.66 -8.39
C GLN A 324 -11.67 -7.23 -8.73
N ASP A 325 -11.88 -6.42 -7.70
CA ASP A 325 -11.79 -4.97 -7.76
C ASP A 325 -10.80 -4.49 -6.69
N GLU A 326 -10.29 -3.27 -6.87
CA GLU A 326 -9.36 -2.63 -5.94
C GLU A 326 -9.77 -1.16 -5.75
N ALA A 327 -9.49 -0.57 -4.59
CA ALA A 327 -9.56 0.88 -4.45
C ALA A 327 -8.37 1.50 -5.21
N GLY A 328 -8.65 2.25 -6.29
CA GLY A 328 -7.63 2.62 -7.27
C GLY A 328 -7.09 4.05 -7.16
N GLY A 329 -7.55 4.89 -6.23
CA GLY A 329 -7.24 6.33 -6.32
C GLY A 329 -5.76 6.72 -6.31
N THR A 330 -4.88 5.89 -5.74
CA THR A 330 -3.42 6.11 -5.78
C THR A 330 -2.77 5.69 -7.11
N ASN A 331 -3.36 4.71 -7.80
CA ASN A 331 -2.94 4.25 -9.13
C ASN A 331 -4.20 3.84 -9.91
N PRO A 332 -4.79 4.77 -10.69
CA PRO A 332 -6.13 4.62 -11.24
C PRO A 332 -6.13 3.81 -12.55
N THR A 333 -5.36 2.72 -12.61
CA THR A 333 -5.09 1.97 -13.84
C THR A 333 -5.60 0.53 -13.79
N ALA A 334 -6.07 0.04 -14.94
CA ALA A 334 -6.32 -1.37 -15.20
C ALA A 334 -5.61 -1.78 -16.50
N VAL A 335 -4.83 -2.86 -16.47
CA VAL A 335 -3.95 -3.24 -17.58
C VAL A 335 -4.10 -4.72 -17.91
N ALA A 336 -4.14 -5.04 -19.19
CA ALA A 336 -3.97 -6.40 -19.70
C ALA A 336 -2.84 -6.45 -20.71
N ARG A 337 -2.01 -7.50 -20.60
CA ARG A 337 -0.85 -7.72 -21.44
C ARG A 337 -0.90 -9.07 -22.14
N TRP A 338 -0.54 -9.06 -23.41
CA TRP A 338 -0.25 -10.22 -24.25
C TRP A 338 1.23 -10.21 -24.65
N ASP A 339 1.64 -11.17 -25.45
CA ASP A 339 3.00 -11.27 -26.00
C ASP A 339 3.34 -10.09 -26.93
N ASP A 340 2.35 -9.60 -27.69
CA ASP A 340 2.54 -8.59 -28.73
C ASP A 340 1.96 -7.19 -28.39
N LEU A 341 1.21 -7.07 -27.29
CA LEU A 341 0.48 -5.84 -26.96
C LEU A 341 0.25 -5.72 -25.45
N THR A 342 0.47 -4.52 -24.90
CA THR A 342 -0.08 -4.10 -23.60
C THR A 342 -1.16 -3.04 -23.83
N VAL A 343 -2.32 -3.20 -23.18
CA VAL A 343 -3.38 -2.19 -23.18
C VAL A 343 -3.73 -1.82 -21.74
N GLY A 344 -3.73 -0.53 -21.48
CA GLY A 344 -4.10 0.04 -20.18
C GLY A 344 -5.21 1.07 -20.30
N ILE A 345 -6.08 1.08 -19.29
CA ILE A 345 -7.13 2.08 -19.09
C ILE A 345 -6.77 2.87 -17.84
N VAL A 346 -6.90 4.19 -17.88
CA VAL A 346 -6.58 5.08 -16.77
C VAL A 346 -7.67 6.12 -16.55
N ALA A 347 -8.06 6.39 -15.31
CA ALA A 347 -8.90 7.55 -14.97
C ALA A 347 -8.02 8.81 -14.90
N GLU A 348 -8.47 9.89 -15.54
CA GLU A 348 -7.70 11.10 -15.79
C GLU A 348 -8.07 12.22 -14.80
N ASP A 349 -9.36 12.47 -14.60
CA ASP A 349 -9.86 13.55 -13.74
C ASP A 349 -9.81 13.21 -12.24
N ASP A 350 -9.92 14.25 -11.41
CA ASP A 350 -9.84 14.16 -9.96
C ASP A 350 -11.00 13.37 -9.32
N VAL A 351 -12.24 13.58 -9.78
CA VAL A 351 -13.41 12.88 -9.24
C VAL A 351 -13.37 11.41 -9.57
N TYR A 352 -13.16 11.05 -10.84
CA TYR A 352 -13.10 9.64 -11.21
C TYR A 352 -11.93 8.96 -10.51
N ARG A 353 -10.75 9.59 -10.44
CA ARG A 353 -9.62 9.03 -9.67
C ARG A 353 -9.95 8.86 -8.19
N ALA A 354 -10.70 9.76 -7.57
CA ALA A 354 -11.09 9.59 -6.17
C ALA A 354 -12.02 8.38 -5.98
N HIS A 355 -12.90 8.10 -6.93
CA HIS A 355 -13.90 7.02 -6.84
C HIS A 355 -13.46 5.69 -7.47
N VAL A 356 -12.41 5.71 -8.30
CA VAL A 356 -12.14 4.63 -9.25
C VAL A 356 -11.90 3.29 -8.56
N LYS A 357 -12.55 2.27 -9.11
CA LYS A 357 -12.31 0.86 -8.83
C LYS A 357 -11.82 0.16 -10.10
N PRO A 358 -10.50 -0.04 -10.28
CA PRO A 358 -9.99 -0.95 -11.29
C PRO A 358 -10.53 -2.35 -11.02
N PHE A 359 -11.01 -3.03 -12.06
CA PHE A 359 -11.59 -4.36 -11.93
C PHE A 359 -11.10 -5.32 -13.01
N ALA A 360 -11.18 -6.61 -12.69
CA ALA A 360 -10.99 -7.70 -13.62
C ALA A 360 -11.99 -8.82 -13.36
N THR A 361 -12.54 -9.35 -14.45
CA THR A 361 -13.35 -10.56 -14.49
C THR A 361 -12.69 -11.55 -15.48
N PRO A 362 -13.25 -12.75 -15.69
CA PRO A 362 -12.78 -13.64 -16.75
C PRO A 362 -12.83 -13.02 -18.14
N ASP A 363 -13.83 -12.17 -18.37
CA ASP A 363 -14.22 -11.71 -19.71
C ASP A 363 -13.97 -10.21 -19.91
N ALA A 364 -13.52 -9.49 -18.88
CA ALA A 364 -13.28 -8.05 -18.96
C ALA A 364 -12.19 -7.55 -18.00
N VAL A 365 -11.57 -6.42 -18.35
CA VAL A 365 -10.70 -5.62 -17.49
C VAL A 365 -11.07 -4.14 -17.68
N GLY A 366 -11.12 -3.36 -16.60
CA GLY A 366 -11.67 -2.01 -16.71
C GLY A 366 -11.57 -1.16 -15.46
N LEU A 367 -12.25 -0.02 -15.52
CA LEU A 367 -12.40 0.95 -14.42
C LEU A 367 -13.89 1.11 -14.10
N ALA A 368 -14.23 1.22 -12.82
CA ALA A 368 -15.58 1.39 -12.33
C ALA A 368 -15.68 2.60 -11.41
N ASP A 369 -16.85 3.23 -11.37
CA ASP A 369 -17.26 4.18 -10.34
C ASP A 369 -18.64 3.74 -9.86
N HIS A 370 -18.75 3.49 -8.55
CA HIS A 370 -19.99 3.06 -7.93
C HIS A 370 -20.58 4.14 -7.00
N GLU A 371 -20.00 5.32 -6.99
CA GLU A 371 -20.25 6.38 -6.01
C GLU A 371 -20.74 7.70 -6.66
N LEU A 372 -20.87 7.76 -7.99
CA LEU A 372 -21.35 8.95 -8.69
C LEU A 372 -22.81 9.28 -8.33
N GLY A 373 -23.01 10.44 -7.69
CA GLY A 373 -24.31 11.05 -7.43
C GLY A 373 -24.44 12.41 -8.12
N LEU A 374 -25.59 12.66 -8.74
CA LEU A 374 -25.89 13.91 -9.44
C LEU A 374 -27.19 14.51 -8.90
N ASP A 375 -27.12 15.74 -8.40
CA ASP A 375 -28.31 16.50 -8.01
C ASP A 375 -29.14 16.92 -9.24
N VAL A 376 -30.37 17.40 -9.01
CA VAL A 376 -31.33 17.76 -10.06
C VAL A 376 -30.73 18.75 -11.06
N GLY A 377 -30.75 18.37 -12.33
CA GLY A 377 -30.22 19.18 -13.44
C GLY A 377 -28.70 19.37 -13.43
N LYS A 378 -27.96 18.71 -12.53
CA LYS A 378 -26.49 18.77 -12.51
C LYS A 378 -25.88 17.80 -13.50
N SER A 379 -24.66 18.13 -13.92
CA SER A 379 -23.84 17.29 -14.78
C SER A 379 -22.42 17.21 -14.23
N LEU A 380 -21.76 16.08 -14.47
CA LEU A 380 -20.35 15.89 -14.20
C LEU A 380 -19.71 15.26 -15.43
N THR A 381 -18.54 15.75 -15.82
CA THR A 381 -17.70 15.10 -16.82
C THR A 381 -16.63 14.31 -16.09
N VAL A 382 -16.54 13.03 -16.42
CA VAL A 382 -15.43 12.16 -16.00
C VAL A 382 -14.57 11.83 -17.21
N GLU A 383 -13.27 11.75 -17.01
CA GLU A 383 -12.27 11.61 -18.05
C GLU A 383 -11.47 10.32 -17.84
N TRP A 384 -11.26 9.58 -18.92
CA TRP A 384 -10.44 8.37 -18.91
C TRP A 384 -9.79 8.16 -20.27
N SER A 385 -8.70 7.40 -20.29
CA SER A 385 -7.95 7.16 -21.52
C SER A 385 -7.62 5.69 -21.72
N ILE A 386 -7.50 5.32 -22.99
CA ILE A 386 -7.05 4.01 -23.46
C ILE A 386 -5.67 4.17 -24.08
N TYR A 387 -4.69 3.47 -23.53
CA TYR A 387 -3.32 3.41 -24.06
C TYR A 387 -3.04 2.02 -24.61
N ALA A 388 -2.46 1.97 -25.81
CA ALA A 388 -2.01 0.73 -26.43
C ALA A 388 -0.52 0.82 -26.74
N VAL A 389 0.24 -0.16 -26.27
CA VAL A 389 1.70 -0.21 -26.42
C VAL A 389 2.07 -1.52 -27.10
N ALA A 390 2.37 -1.45 -28.39
CA ALA A 390 2.80 -2.61 -29.17
C ALA A 390 4.14 -3.12 -28.66
N GLN A 391 4.24 -4.43 -28.41
CA GLN A 391 5.43 -5.13 -27.89
C GLN A 391 5.98 -4.55 -26.57
N GLY A 392 5.20 -3.73 -25.85
CA GLY A 392 5.59 -3.12 -24.59
C GLY A 392 5.06 -3.86 -23.37
N ASP A 393 5.57 -3.51 -22.20
CA ASP A 393 5.15 -4.06 -20.92
C ASP A 393 4.31 -3.07 -20.08
N TYR A 394 4.07 -3.42 -18.82
CA TYR A 394 3.37 -2.56 -17.87
C TYR A 394 4.06 -1.20 -17.66
N TRP A 395 5.40 -1.18 -17.61
CA TRP A 395 6.16 0.04 -17.37
C TRP A 395 6.18 0.94 -18.61
N ASP A 396 6.16 0.39 -19.81
CA ASP A 396 6.00 1.18 -21.03
C ASP A 396 4.64 1.90 -21.05
N PHE A 397 3.56 1.22 -20.64
CA PHE A 397 2.25 1.84 -20.44
C PHE A 397 2.31 2.97 -19.38
N ILE A 398 2.85 2.71 -18.20
CA ILE A 398 2.96 3.73 -17.14
C ILE A 398 3.81 4.92 -17.59
N ASN A 399 4.88 4.68 -18.35
CA ASN A 399 5.70 5.75 -18.91
C ASN A 399 4.91 6.59 -19.93
N ALA A 400 4.05 5.96 -20.73
CA ALA A 400 3.16 6.70 -21.64
C ALA A 400 2.16 7.59 -20.88
N VAL A 401 1.53 7.08 -19.83
CA VAL A 401 0.64 7.87 -18.96
C VAL A 401 1.41 9.04 -18.32
N ARG A 402 2.55 8.76 -17.69
CA ARG A 402 3.37 9.78 -17.02
C ARG A 402 3.83 10.90 -17.96
N ARG A 403 4.14 10.57 -19.22
CA ARG A 403 4.48 11.60 -20.22
C ARG A 403 3.28 12.51 -20.52
N ASN A 404 2.11 11.93 -20.76
CA ASN A 404 0.91 12.71 -21.10
C ASN A 404 0.43 13.54 -19.89
N TRP A 405 0.63 13.06 -18.66
CA TRP A 405 0.38 13.81 -17.43
C TRP A 405 1.44 14.86 -17.10
N GLY A 406 2.58 14.89 -17.81
CA GLY A 406 3.70 15.74 -17.44
C GLY A 406 4.36 15.36 -16.09
N ALA A 407 4.18 14.12 -15.63
CA ALA A 407 4.67 13.63 -14.35
C ALA A 407 6.16 13.20 -14.37
N ASN A 408 6.85 13.39 -15.51
CA ASN A 408 8.28 13.14 -15.64
C ASN A 408 9.09 14.41 -15.31
N PHE A 409 9.22 14.71 -14.02
CA PHE A 409 10.02 15.83 -13.52
C PHE A 409 11.17 15.34 -12.63
N THR A 410 12.17 16.19 -12.45
CA THR A 410 13.33 15.88 -11.61
C THR A 410 12.99 16.12 -10.15
N LEU A 411 13.15 15.11 -9.31
CA LEU A 411 13.18 15.29 -7.86
C LEU A 411 14.53 15.94 -7.49
N PRO A 412 14.54 17.08 -6.78
CA PRO A 412 15.78 17.85 -6.56
C PRO A 412 16.77 17.15 -5.61
N GLY A 413 16.36 16.06 -4.95
CA GLY A 413 17.22 15.18 -4.16
C GLY A 413 16.49 14.57 -2.97
N LEU A 414 17.26 14.12 -1.97
CA LEU A 414 16.72 13.43 -0.80
C LEU A 414 15.89 14.39 0.09
N HIS A 415 14.71 13.94 0.48
CA HIS A 415 13.85 14.57 1.49
C HIS A 415 13.94 13.83 2.82
N VAL A 416 13.94 14.57 3.93
CA VAL A 416 13.95 13.99 5.28
C VAL A 416 13.00 14.76 6.21
N PHE A 417 12.18 14.02 6.97
CA PHE A 417 11.51 14.58 8.13
C PHE A 417 12.48 14.70 9.32
N VAL A 418 12.51 15.86 9.95
CA VAL A 418 13.39 16.13 11.09
C VAL A 418 12.59 16.26 12.40
N PRO A 419 12.84 15.38 13.39
CA PRO A 419 12.23 15.48 14.71
C PRO A 419 12.85 16.60 15.57
N TRP A 420 13.99 17.15 15.15
CA TRP A 420 14.83 18.06 15.95
C TRP A 420 14.68 19.54 15.57
N SER A 421 13.48 19.99 15.18
CA SER A 421 13.22 21.41 14.87
C SER A 421 13.33 22.36 16.08
N ASN A 422 14.00 21.93 17.16
CA ASN A 422 14.22 22.70 18.37
C ASN A 422 15.51 23.55 18.33
N GLY A 423 16.30 23.50 17.24
CA GLY A 423 17.49 24.35 17.05
C GLY A 423 18.63 24.10 18.03
N GLN A 424 18.66 22.95 18.71
CA GLN A 424 19.65 22.66 19.75
C GLN A 424 21.01 22.18 19.22
N GLN A 425 21.10 21.85 17.93
CA GLN A 425 22.32 21.32 17.34
C GLN A 425 23.22 22.45 16.83
N SER A 426 24.53 22.20 16.79
CA SER A 426 25.50 23.18 16.30
C SER A 426 25.49 23.30 14.76
N ASP A 427 26.05 24.41 14.27
CA ASP A 427 26.26 24.65 12.85
C ASP A 427 27.10 23.54 12.18
N ASP A 428 28.13 23.04 12.87
CA ASP A 428 28.98 21.93 12.40
C ASP A 428 28.20 20.61 12.30
N TYR A 429 27.29 20.37 13.25
CA TYR A 429 26.41 19.21 13.18
C TYR A 429 25.55 19.26 11.92
N TYR A 430 24.84 20.37 11.68
CA TYR A 430 23.97 20.48 10.51
C TYR A 430 24.75 20.40 9.19
N ARG A 431 25.93 21.03 9.12
CA ARG A 431 26.84 20.92 7.97
C ARG A 431 27.25 19.48 7.70
N GLY A 432 27.68 18.75 8.73
CA GLY A 432 28.07 17.34 8.64
C GLY A 432 26.88 16.43 8.29
N TRP A 433 25.72 16.67 8.89
CA TRP A 433 24.49 15.91 8.67
C TRP A 433 23.99 16.03 7.23
N VAL A 434 23.88 17.26 6.69
CA VAL A 434 23.48 17.50 5.30
C VAL A 434 24.46 16.84 4.34
N LYS A 435 25.77 17.09 4.53
CA LYS A 435 26.82 16.57 3.64
C LYS A 435 26.88 15.05 3.62
N SER A 436 26.83 14.42 4.79
CA SER A 436 26.95 12.95 4.91
C SER A 436 25.78 12.18 4.31
N ARG A 437 24.62 12.82 4.16
CA ARG A 437 23.39 12.19 3.66
C ARG A 437 22.94 12.70 2.29
N GLY A 438 23.57 13.74 1.75
CA GLY A 438 23.14 14.38 0.50
C GLY A 438 21.72 14.93 0.59
N VAL A 439 21.32 15.49 1.74
CA VAL A 439 19.96 16.02 1.95
C VAL A 439 19.77 17.27 1.10
N CYS A 440 18.65 17.32 0.36
CA CYS A 440 18.28 18.46 -0.48
C CYS A 440 17.00 19.14 0.00
N MET A 441 16.15 18.42 0.73
CA MET A 441 14.89 18.93 1.27
C MET A 441 14.69 18.46 2.70
N VAL A 442 14.14 19.31 3.55
CA VAL A 442 13.82 18.99 4.95
C VAL A 442 12.44 19.45 5.33
N THR A 443 11.79 18.74 6.24
CA THR A 443 10.47 19.12 6.78
C THR A 443 10.45 18.85 8.27
N PRO A 444 10.01 19.80 9.12
CA PRO A 444 9.78 19.52 10.52
C PRO A 444 8.64 18.51 10.69
N PHE A 445 8.55 17.88 11.85
CA PHE A 445 7.34 17.14 12.23
C PHE A 445 6.10 18.06 12.35
N ASP A 446 4.95 17.46 12.61
CA ASP A 446 3.66 18.13 12.78
C ASP A 446 3.77 19.40 13.63
N ALA A 447 3.05 20.45 13.21
CA ALA A 447 2.91 21.65 14.00
C ALA A 447 2.18 21.33 15.31
N MET A 448 2.67 21.87 16.42
CA MET A 448 2.10 21.64 17.75
C MET A 448 1.85 22.95 18.47
N PHE A 449 0.71 23.05 19.14
CA PHE A 449 0.45 24.05 20.16
C PHE A 449 1.29 23.80 21.42
N ASP A 450 1.38 24.80 22.29
CA ASP A 450 2.21 24.73 23.50
C ASP A 450 1.70 23.69 24.51
N GLU A 451 0.40 23.41 24.49
CA GLU A 451 -0.25 22.43 25.36
C GLU A 451 -0.09 20.99 24.84
N GLY A 452 0.73 20.77 23.80
CA GLY A 452 1.01 19.45 23.25
C GLY A 452 -0.06 18.90 22.31
N LYS A 453 -0.98 19.75 21.83
CA LYS A 453 -1.97 19.38 20.80
C LYS A 453 -1.45 19.67 19.40
N ALA A 454 -1.84 18.86 18.44
CA ALA A 454 -1.48 19.08 17.05
C ALA A 454 -2.24 20.28 16.46
N ALA A 455 -1.54 21.10 15.68
CA ALA A 455 -2.09 22.17 14.87
C ALA A 455 -2.18 21.68 13.41
N MET A 456 -3.39 21.45 12.93
CA MET A 456 -3.66 20.88 11.60
C MET A 456 -4.33 21.90 10.69
N GLY A 457 -3.99 21.86 9.40
CA GLY A 457 -4.57 22.70 8.35
C GLY A 457 -4.49 24.19 8.69
N THR A 458 -5.64 24.87 8.69
CA THR A 458 -5.72 26.31 8.97
C THR A 458 -5.30 26.73 10.37
N ALA A 459 -5.07 25.77 11.28
CA ALA A 459 -4.59 26.05 12.63
C ALA A 459 -3.07 26.27 12.71
N ILE A 460 -2.29 25.89 11.70
CA ILE A 460 -0.82 25.93 11.75
C ILE A 460 -0.29 27.34 12.07
N PRO A 461 -0.77 28.44 11.44
CA PRO A 461 -0.30 29.79 11.77
C PRO A 461 -0.62 30.24 13.21
N LEU A 462 -1.57 29.56 13.88
CA LEU A 462 -1.93 29.86 15.27
C LEU A 462 -0.93 29.26 16.26
N ALA A 463 -0.14 28.25 15.86
CA ALA A 463 0.90 27.63 16.66
C ALA A 463 2.19 28.48 16.70
N LYS A 464 2.08 29.72 17.22
CA LYS A 464 3.12 30.76 17.13
C LYS A 464 4.52 30.31 17.57
N LYS A 465 4.64 29.57 18.67
CA LYS A 465 5.96 29.08 19.14
C LYS A 465 6.54 28.00 18.23
N PHE A 466 5.70 27.17 17.60
CA PHE A 466 6.16 26.24 16.57
C PHE A 466 6.67 27.00 15.35
N CYS A 467 5.90 27.98 14.84
CA CYS A 467 6.31 28.80 13.71
C CYS A 467 7.62 29.55 13.99
N GLU A 468 7.75 30.14 15.18
CA GLU A 468 8.96 30.86 15.60
C GLU A 468 10.19 29.95 15.64
N ARG A 469 10.10 28.82 16.34
CA ARG A 469 11.20 27.84 16.43
C ARG A 469 11.60 27.30 15.06
N THR A 470 10.60 27.03 14.22
CA THR A 470 10.85 26.51 12.88
C THR A 470 11.55 27.55 12.02
N ARG A 471 11.16 28.83 12.11
CA ARG A 471 11.88 29.92 11.42
C ARG A 471 13.34 30.00 11.84
N GLN A 472 13.61 30.01 13.14
CA GLN A 472 14.98 30.06 13.68
C GLN A 472 15.82 28.86 13.23
N TRP A 473 15.23 27.66 13.24
CA TRP A 473 15.88 26.45 12.74
C TRP A 473 16.17 26.54 11.24
N ILE A 474 15.24 27.03 10.42
CA ILE A 474 15.44 27.24 8.98
C ILE A 474 16.56 28.26 8.74
N GLU A 475 16.58 29.37 9.48
CA GLU A 475 17.65 30.38 9.39
C GLU A 475 19.02 29.79 9.74
N GLN A 476 19.10 28.97 10.78
CA GLN A 476 20.34 28.27 11.15
C GLN A 476 20.77 27.29 10.05
N LEU A 477 19.84 26.48 9.53
CA LEU A 477 20.10 25.53 8.45
C LEU A 477 20.62 26.25 7.20
N HIS A 478 19.96 27.33 6.76
CA HIS A 478 20.37 28.07 5.57
C HIS A 478 21.69 28.82 5.75
N ARG A 479 22.08 29.16 6.99
CA ARG A 479 23.42 29.72 7.26
C ARG A 479 24.53 28.74 6.91
N VAL A 480 24.32 27.44 7.15
CA VAL A 480 25.34 26.41 6.93
C VAL A 480 25.15 25.62 5.64
N ALA A 481 23.93 25.54 5.13
CA ALA A 481 23.53 24.78 3.95
C ALA A 481 22.43 25.53 3.17
N PRO A 482 22.73 26.70 2.57
CA PRO A 482 21.75 27.54 1.89
C PRO A 482 21.06 26.89 0.68
N GLN A 483 21.63 25.80 0.16
CA GLN A 483 21.09 25.05 -0.97
C GLN A 483 19.95 24.09 -0.58
N VAL A 484 19.77 23.79 0.71
CA VAL A 484 18.73 22.87 1.18
C VAL A 484 17.40 23.60 1.22
N LYS A 485 16.34 23.00 0.66
CA LYS A 485 14.99 23.56 0.75
C LYS A 485 14.31 23.14 2.06
N ALA A 486 13.82 24.10 2.82
CA ALA A 486 12.90 23.84 3.92
C ALA A 486 11.45 23.80 3.40
N LEU A 487 10.71 22.77 3.78
CA LEU A 487 9.30 22.57 3.47
C LEU A 487 8.50 22.45 4.78
N PHE A 488 7.18 22.56 4.70
CA PHE A 488 6.26 22.35 5.82
C PHE A 488 5.28 21.22 5.50
N TYR A 489 5.01 20.37 6.50
CA TYR A 489 3.95 19.39 6.42
C TYR A 489 2.62 20.04 6.78
N MET A 490 1.60 19.76 5.99
CA MET A 490 0.25 20.22 6.23
C MET A 490 -0.75 19.18 5.72
N ASN A 491 -1.73 18.86 6.55
CA ASN A 491 -2.84 18.01 6.16
C ASN A 491 -3.98 18.88 5.61
N CYS A 492 -4.35 18.68 4.34
CA CYS A 492 -5.35 19.48 3.65
C CYS A 492 -6.80 19.03 3.89
N SER A 493 -7.04 18.07 4.79
CA SER A 493 -8.38 17.56 5.11
C SER A 493 -8.70 17.63 6.59
N LEU A 494 -7.82 18.21 7.41
CA LEU A 494 -7.95 18.29 8.86
C LEU A 494 -7.75 19.73 9.33
N SER A 495 -8.65 20.24 10.15
CA SER A 495 -8.44 21.53 10.83
C SER A 495 -8.71 21.43 12.31
N THR A 496 -7.74 21.87 13.10
CA THR A 496 -7.87 22.07 14.55
C THR A 496 -8.00 23.55 14.90
N ASP A 497 -8.36 24.40 13.93
CA ASP A 497 -8.61 25.83 14.16
C ASP A 497 -9.82 25.96 15.12
N PRO A 498 -9.73 26.79 16.18
CA PRO A 498 -10.88 27.09 17.03
C PRO A 498 -12.12 27.47 16.21
N GLY A 499 -13.20 26.71 16.40
CA GLY A 499 -14.46 26.91 15.70
C GLY A 499 -14.49 26.41 14.25
N ALA A 500 -13.50 25.63 13.79
CA ALA A 500 -13.43 25.11 12.42
C ALA A 500 -14.76 24.47 11.92
N PRO A 501 -15.49 23.65 12.70
CA PRO A 501 -16.78 23.10 12.25
C PRO A 501 -17.82 24.16 11.87
N THR A 502 -17.80 25.32 12.52
CA THR A 502 -18.71 26.43 12.22
C THR A 502 -18.15 27.33 11.12
N LYS A 503 -16.85 27.61 11.14
CA LYS A 503 -16.17 28.41 10.11
C LYS A 503 -16.28 27.77 8.73
N TYR A 504 -16.25 26.44 8.69
CA TYR A 504 -16.20 25.67 7.46
C TYR A 504 -17.35 24.68 7.31
N GLU A 505 -18.57 25.13 7.62
CA GLU A 505 -19.76 24.28 7.69
C GLU A 505 -20.05 23.54 6.37
N ASP A 506 -19.91 24.21 5.24
CA ASP A 506 -20.11 23.67 3.88
C ASP A 506 -19.08 22.62 3.45
N SER A 507 -18.00 22.47 4.23
CA SER A 507 -16.85 21.64 3.90
C SER A 507 -16.74 20.41 4.79
N ARG A 508 -17.64 20.24 5.77
CA ARG A 508 -17.57 19.14 6.75
C ARG A 508 -17.80 17.79 6.07
N LEU A 509 -16.96 16.81 6.39
CA LEU A 509 -17.26 15.42 6.05
C LEU A 509 -18.14 14.81 7.16
N LEU A 510 -19.36 14.41 6.78
CA LEU A 510 -20.36 13.88 7.72
C LEU A 510 -20.53 12.36 7.56
N ASP A 511 -20.82 11.68 8.67
CA ASP A 511 -21.25 10.29 8.66
C ASP A 511 -22.75 10.16 8.28
N ARG A 512 -23.23 8.92 8.17
CA ARG A 512 -24.64 8.62 7.86
C ARG A 512 -25.66 9.17 8.89
N ASN A 513 -25.22 9.56 10.07
CA ASN A 513 -26.06 10.13 11.12
C ASN A 513 -25.96 11.67 11.17
N GLY A 514 -25.19 12.28 10.25
CA GLY A 514 -24.95 13.72 10.21
C GLY A 514 -23.88 14.22 11.20
N ASN A 515 -23.15 13.33 11.87
CA ASN A 515 -22.04 13.72 12.74
C ASN A 515 -20.80 13.99 11.89
N GLN A 516 -20.02 15.00 12.26
CA GLN A 516 -18.74 15.23 11.58
C GLN A 516 -17.74 14.14 11.93
N LEU A 517 -17.10 13.58 10.91
CA LEU A 517 -16.02 12.62 11.08
C LEU A 517 -14.80 13.30 11.71
N THR A 518 -14.12 12.57 12.58
CA THR A 518 -12.86 12.99 13.19
C THR A 518 -11.82 11.89 13.02
N VAL A 519 -10.55 12.28 12.87
CA VAL A 519 -9.42 11.36 12.74
C VAL A 519 -8.36 11.73 13.77
N ALA A 520 -7.72 10.72 14.36
CA ALA A 520 -6.58 10.91 15.25
C ALA A 520 -5.42 11.55 14.48
N ALA A 521 -4.94 12.69 14.97
CA ALA A 521 -3.86 13.47 14.38
C ALA A 521 -2.84 13.86 15.46
N GLY A 522 -1.56 13.95 15.10
CA GLY A 522 -0.47 14.31 16.01
C GLY A 522 0.56 13.20 16.23
N SER A 523 1.56 13.52 17.06
CA SER A 523 2.73 12.68 17.32
C SER A 523 2.51 11.77 18.55
N PRO A 524 3.47 10.86 18.86
CA PRO A 524 3.38 9.99 20.05
C PRO A 524 3.19 10.75 21.38
N ASP A 525 3.54 12.04 21.41
CA ASP A 525 3.46 12.90 22.59
C ASP A 525 2.07 13.52 22.81
N GLY A 526 1.15 13.40 21.84
CA GLY A 526 -0.22 13.93 21.96
C GLY A 526 -1.11 13.63 20.75
N VAL A 527 -2.21 12.92 20.98
CA VAL A 527 -3.24 12.62 19.97
C VAL A 527 -4.39 13.62 20.07
N THR A 528 -4.70 14.29 18.97
CA THR A 528 -5.85 15.19 18.81
C THR A 528 -6.84 14.59 17.84
N MET A 529 -8.11 14.44 18.23
CA MET A 529 -9.17 14.07 17.29
C MET A 529 -9.54 15.29 16.43
N ALA A 530 -8.98 15.36 15.23
CA ALA A 530 -9.17 16.49 14.32
C ALA A 530 -10.41 16.27 13.45
N PRO A 531 -11.32 17.26 13.36
CA PRO A 531 -12.44 17.24 12.42
C PRO A 531 -11.97 17.15 10.96
N VAL A 532 -12.67 16.33 10.17
CA VAL A 532 -12.39 16.12 8.75
C VAL A 532 -13.22 17.08 7.89
N PHE A 533 -12.57 17.63 6.88
CA PHE A 533 -13.15 18.51 5.88
C PHE A 533 -12.75 18.04 4.48
N ILE A 534 -13.67 18.15 3.52
CA ILE A 534 -13.37 18.00 2.09
C ILE A 534 -12.95 19.37 1.59
N SER A 535 -11.74 19.51 1.07
CA SER A 535 -11.25 20.77 0.51
C SER A 535 -11.54 20.83 -0.99
N THR A 536 -12.28 21.84 -1.44
CA THR A 536 -12.44 22.14 -2.88
C THR A 536 -12.08 23.60 -3.14
N PRO A 537 -11.75 23.99 -4.39
CA PRO A 537 -11.50 25.39 -4.71
C PRO A 537 -12.68 26.33 -4.37
N ASP A 538 -13.89 25.78 -4.30
CA ASP A 538 -15.13 26.56 -4.16
C ASP A 538 -15.64 26.65 -2.72
N ASN A 539 -15.30 25.69 -1.86
CA ASN A 539 -15.81 25.66 -0.49
C ASN A 539 -14.96 26.47 0.49
N SER A 540 -15.54 26.80 1.64
CA SER A 540 -14.92 27.73 2.58
C SER A 540 -13.60 27.20 3.15
N TYR A 541 -13.47 25.90 3.42
CA TYR A 541 -12.23 25.32 3.93
C TYR A 541 -11.12 25.33 2.88
N GLY A 542 -11.40 24.91 1.65
CA GLY A 542 -10.39 24.88 0.59
C GLY A 542 -9.86 26.28 0.26
N LYS A 543 -10.72 27.31 0.27
CA LYS A 543 -10.31 28.72 0.16
C LYS A 543 -9.38 29.14 1.30
N ALA A 544 -9.75 28.87 2.54
CA ALA A 544 -8.93 29.20 3.70
C ALA A 544 -7.59 28.44 3.72
N MET A 545 -7.60 27.17 3.29
CA MET A 545 -6.38 26.37 3.14
C MET A 545 -5.43 26.98 2.11
N MET A 546 -5.94 27.47 0.96
CA MET A 546 -5.12 28.14 -0.04
C MET A 546 -4.48 29.43 0.48
N GLU A 547 -5.19 30.20 1.32
CA GLU A 547 -4.61 31.38 1.99
C GLU A 547 -3.44 30.98 2.92
N VAL A 548 -3.57 29.85 3.63
CA VAL A 548 -2.50 29.32 4.50
C VAL A 548 -1.36 28.69 3.70
N CYS A 549 -1.59 28.16 2.50
CA CYS A 549 -0.53 27.70 1.60
C CYS A 549 0.31 28.85 1.03
N GLN A 550 -0.29 30.04 0.88
CA GLN A 550 0.38 31.23 0.33
C GLN A 550 1.23 31.99 1.38
N TRP A 551 1.27 31.50 2.61
CA TRP A 551 2.05 32.07 3.71
C TRP A 551 3.56 31.94 3.56
#